data_AF-A0A974S8N3-F1
#
_entry.id   AF-A0A974S8N3-F1
#
_cell.length_a   1.000
_cell.length_b   1.000
_cell.length_c   1.000
_cell.angle_alpha   90.00
_cell.angle_beta   90.00
_cell.angle_gamma   90.00
#
_symmetry.space_group_name_H-M   'P 1'
#
loop_
_entity.id
_entity.type
_entity.pdbx_description
1 polymer ?
#
loop_
_entity_poly.entity_id
_entity_poly.type
_entity_poly.pdbx_seq_one_letter_code
_entity_poly.pdbx_strand_id
1 'polypeptide(L)'
;MSLSPKLIEQAAAYHYYMAHVSAITPDFADGDQIAKAVTVGASYEPKQLQRGATAYAAIVALQDPAFVAGVRTYAVNVDQRREVVAAILKDPAYVVGIAGSASAAGLVKNALGAEGQQLYDAGKAVKQSAYDIQKQKWSKSDVVNRDLRLSQAKNLSATPVVGDLAETARLQQAALGAAPLGSPPSRPPRPTAPS
;
A
#
# COMPACT_ATOMS: atom_id res chain seq x y z
N MET A 1 -3.98 7.87 -22.47
CA MET A 1 -2.71 7.71 -21.74
C MET A 1 -2.94 6.57 -20.76
N SER A 2 -2.25 5.45 -20.89
CA SER A 2 -2.39 4.31 -19.97
C SER A 2 -1.10 4.16 -19.19
N LEU A 3 -1.21 3.98 -17.86
CA LEU A 3 -0.06 3.57 -17.05
C LEU A 3 0.43 2.19 -17.49
N SER A 4 1.71 1.90 -17.27
CA SER A 4 2.24 0.57 -17.56
C SER A 4 1.57 -0.46 -16.63
N PRO A 5 1.25 -1.68 -17.12
CA PRO A 5 0.65 -2.73 -16.29
C PRO A 5 1.46 -3.00 -15.02
N LYS A 6 2.78 -3.01 -15.13
CA LYS A 6 3.72 -3.18 -14.02
C LYS A 6 3.55 -2.13 -12.91
N LEU A 7 3.22 -0.89 -13.24
CA LEU A 7 3.02 0.16 -12.24
C LEU A 7 1.70 -0.06 -11.49
N ILE A 8 0.66 -0.50 -12.20
CA ILE A 8 -0.63 -0.87 -11.58
C ILE A 8 -0.44 -2.07 -10.64
N GLU A 9 0.30 -3.09 -11.07
CA GLU A 9 0.64 -4.26 -10.23
C GLU A 9 1.43 -3.87 -8.96
N GLN A 10 2.38 -2.94 -9.09
CA GLN A 10 3.13 -2.42 -7.95
C GLN A 10 2.24 -1.67 -6.95
N ALA A 11 1.34 -0.83 -7.45
CA ALA A 11 0.36 -0.13 -6.62
C ALA A 11 -0.59 -1.11 -5.93
N ALA A 12 -1.07 -2.13 -6.65
CA ALA A 12 -1.93 -3.17 -6.11
C ALA A 12 -1.25 -3.98 -5.00
N ALA A 13 0.03 -4.33 -5.17
CA ALA A 13 0.79 -5.03 -4.14
C ALA A 13 0.96 -4.20 -2.86
N TYR A 14 1.21 -2.89 -2.99
CA TYR A 14 1.27 -1.96 -1.85
C TYR A 14 -0.08 -1.90 -1.12
N HIS A 15 -1.15 -1.64 -1.86
CA HIS A 15 -2.47 -1.48 -1.25
C HIS A 15 -2.99 -2.79 -0.65
N TYR A 16 -2.70 -3.94 -1.29
CA TYR A 16 -2.94 -5.27 -0.73
C TYR A 16 -2.26 -5.43 0.64
N TYR A 17 -0.96 -5.15 0.74
CA TYR A 17 -0.25 -5.25 2.01
C TYR A 17 -0.88 -4.32 3.06
N MET A 18 -1.05 -3.03 2.73
CA MET A 18 -1.60 -2.02 3.65
C MET A 18 -2.98 -2.42 4.19
N ALA A 19 -3.86 -2.92 3.33
CA ALA A 19 -5.18 -3.41 3.73
C ALA A 19 -5.10 -4.60 4.70
N HIS A 20 -4.21 -5.56 4.46
CA HIS A 20 -4.07 -6.76 5.29
C HIS A 20 -3.44 -6.46 6.65
N VAL A 21 -2.34 -5.69 6.68
CA VAL A 21 -1.66 -5.37 7.94
C VAL A 21 -2.54 -4.47 8.82
N SER A 22 -3.31 -3.56 8.23
CA SER A 22 -4.23 -2.69 8.96
C SER A 22 -5.51 -3.41 9.41
N ALA A 23 -5.80 -4.58 8.83
CA ALA A 23 -6.95 -5.39 9.21
C ALA A 23 -6.68 -6.29 10.43
N ILE A 24 -5.42 -6.46 10.87
CA ILE A 24 -5.05 -7.27 12.04
C ILE A 24 -5.90 -6.83 13.24
N THR A 25 -6.66 -7.77 13.80
CA THR A 25 -7.49 -7.52 14.97
C THR A 25 -6.71 -7.82 16.25
N PRO A 26 -6.85 -6.99 17.29
CA PRO A 26 -6.08 -7.13 18.54
C PRO A 26 -6.70 -8.14 19.53
N ASP A 27 -7.60 -9.02 19.09
CA ASP A 27 -8.37 -9.95 19.93
C ASP A 27 -7.70 -11.33 20.07
N PHE A 28 -6.40 -11.36 20.38
CA PHE A 28 -5.61 -12.58 20.47
C PHE A 28 -6.05 -13.49 21.62
N ALA A 29 -6.52 -14.70 21.29
CA ALA A 29 -6.90 -15.73 22.26
C ALA A 29 -5.77 -16.74 22.54
N ASP A 30 -4.80 -16.85 21.64
CA ASP A 30 -3.74 -17.86 21.69
C ASP A 30 -2.49 -17.47 20.88
N GLY A 31 -1.44 -18.28 20.99
CA GLY A 31 -0.17 -18.08 20.28
C GLY A 31 -0.21 -18.32 18.77
N ASP A 32 -1.21 -19.02 18.24
CA ASP A 32 -1.36 -19.28 16.81
C ASP A 32 -1.97 -18.08 16.10
N GLN A 33 -2.89 -17.37 16.74
CA GLN A 33 -3.41 -16.09 16.24
C GLN A 33 -2.30 -15.03 16.17
N ILE A 34 -1.41 -14.98 17.16
CA ILE A 34 -0.22 -14.12 17.12
C ILE A 34 0.70 -14.52 15.97
N ALA A 35 0.94 -15.82 15.77
CA ALA A 35 1.77 -16.31 14.68
C ALA A 35 1.25 -15.84 13.32
N LYS A 36 -0.07 -15.96 13.09
CA LYS A 36 -0.74 -15.50 11.87
C LYS A 36 -0.60 -13.99 11.68
N ALA A 37 -0.77 -13.20 12.74
CA ALA A 37 -0.56 -11.76 12.68
C ALA A 37 0.88 -11.38 12.35
N VAL A 38 1.87 -12.09 12.89
CA VAL A 38 3.30 -11.92 12.53
C VAL A 38 3.53 -12.28 11.06
N THR A 39 2.94 -13.35 10.55
CA THR A 39 3.02 -13.72 9.12
C THR A 39 2.51 -12.60 8.22
N VAL A 40 1.35 -12.01 8.54
CA VAL A 40 0.79 -10.87 7.79
C VAL A 40 1.66 -9.62 7.92
N GLY A 41 2.15 -9.31 9.13
CA GLY A 41 3.02 -8.16 9.35
C GLY A 41 4.39 -8.27 8.66
N ALA A 42 4.90 -9.50 8.49
CA ALA A 42 6.18 -9.77 7.84
C ALA A 42 6.08 -9.92 6.30
N SER A 43 4.87 -9.99 5.73
CA SER A 43 4.67 -10.25 4.30
C SER A 43 4.81 -8.99 3.44
N TYR A 44 5.96 -8.32 3.51
CA TYR A 44 6.31 -7.24 2.60
C TYR A 44 7.80 -7.24 2.26
N GLU A 45 8.13 -7.03 0.99
CA GLU A 45 9.50 -6.75 0.56
C GLU A 45 9.73 -5.22 0.59
N PRO A 46 10.74 -4.71 1.32
CA PRO A 46 10.90 -3.27 1.53
C PRO A 46 11.00 -2.44 0.25
N LYS A 47 11.74 -2.88 -0.77
CA LYS A 47 11.89 -2.13 -2.03
C LYS A 47 10.61 -2.18 -2.86
N GLN A 48 9.88 -3.28 -2.84
CA GLN A 48 8.57 -3.40 -3.49
C GLN A 48 7.56 -2.48 -2.82
N LEU A 49 7.52 -2.46 -1.48
CA LEU A 49 6.60 -1.60 -0.73
C LEU A 49 6.82 -0.12 -1.07
N GLN A 50 8.08 0.34 -1.09
CA GLN A 50 8.42 1.72 -1.47
C GLN A 50 8.00 2.05 -2.91
N ARG A 51 8.35 1.17 -3.87
CA ARG A 51 7.96 1.35 -5.28
C ARG A 51 6.44 1.34 -5.46
N GLY A 52 5.74 0.47 -4.76
CA GLY A 52 4.29 0.36 -4.79
C GLY A 52 3.60 1.59 -4.20
N ALA A 53 4.12 2.16 -3.11
CA ALA A 53 3.62 3.42 -2.55
C ALA A 53 3.75 4.58 -3.55
N THR A 54 4.89 4.68 -4.25
CA THR A 54 5.08 5.67 -5.32
C THR A 54 4.14 5.44 -6.51
N ALA A 55 3.97 4.18 -6.91
CA ALA A 55 3.06 3.81 -8.00
C ALA A 55 1.60 4.15 -7.65
N TYR A 56 1.18 3.84 -6.43
CA TYR A 56 -0.16 4.17 -5.93
C TYR A 56 -0.36 5.69 -5.84
N ALA A 57 0.61 6.44 -5.33
CA ALA A 57 0.59 7.90 -5.34
C ALA A 57 0.41 8.48 -6.75
N ALA A 58 1.05 7.89 -7.77
CA ALA A 58 0.85 8.32 -9.15
C ALA A 58 -0.61 8.10 -9.62
N ILE A 59 -1.23 6.95 -9.27
CA ILE A 59 -2.64 6.68 -9.60
C ILE A 59 -3.57 7.66 -8.88
N VAL A 60 -3.29 7.98 -7.61
CA VAL A 60 -4.03 9.01 -6.84
C VAL A 60 -3.89 10.39 -7.48
N ALA A 61 -2.69 10.78 -7.91
CA ALA A 61 -2.48 12.06 -8.59
C ALA A 61 -3.26 12.16 -9.90
N LEU A 62 -3.43 11.05 -10.63
CA LEU A 62 -4.25 10.99 -11.84
C LEU A 62 -5.76 11.13 -11.58
N GLN A 63 -6.20 11.09 -10.32
CA GLN A 63 -7.58 11.41 -9.97
C GLN A 63 -7.88 12.92 -10.04
N ASP A 64 -6.86 13.76 -10.10
CA ASP A 64 -7.04 15.21 -10.23
C ASP A 64 -7.21 15.60 -11.71
N PRO A 65 -8.41 16.06 -12.13
CA PRO A 65 -8.65 16.42 -13.53
C PRO A 65 -7.85 17.65 -13.98
N ALA A 66 -7.54 18.60 -13.08
CA ALA A 66 -6.73 19.77 -13.39
C ALA A 66 -5.28 19.38 -13.64
N PHE A 67 -4.74 18.45 -12.83
CA PHE A 67 -3.42 17.88 -13.06
C PHE A 67 -3.34 17.11 -14.38
N VAL A 68 -4.32 16.24 -14.65
CA VAL A 68 -4.39 15.49 -15.91
C VAL A 68 -4.48 16.45 -17.11
N ALA A 69 -5.29 17.51 -17.02
CA ALA A 69 -5.35 18.53 -18.06
C ALA A 69 -4.01 19.26 -18.24
N GLY A 70 -3.36 19.65 -17.14
CA GLY A 70 -2.04 20.29 -17.13
C GLY A 70 -0.98 19.43 -17.81
N VAL A 71 -0.86 18.16 -17.45
CA VAL A 71 0.06 17.20 -18.09
C VAL A 71 -0.26 17.01 -19.58
N ARG A 72 -1.54 16.97 -19.96
CA ARG A 72 -1.96 16.82 -21.36
C ARG A 72 -1.51 17.97 -22.26
N THR A 73 -1.35 19.18 -21.73
CA THR A 73 -0.83 20.33 -22.51
C THR A 73 0.54 20.05 -23.12
N TYR A 74 1.38 19.31 -22.41
CA TYR A 74 2.72 18.90 -22.85
C TYR A 74 2.72 17.60 -23.63
N ALA A 75 1.62 16.84 -23.59
CA ALA A 75 1.53 15.51 -24.17
C ALA A 75 1.17 15.50 -25.67
N VAL A 76 0.86 16.67 -26.25
CA VAL A 76 0.38 16.80 -27.64
C VAL A 76 1.49 16.52 -28.65
N ASN A 77 2.69 17.07 -28.46
CA ASN A 77 3.85 16.89 -29.34
C ASN A 77 4.87 15.91 -28.74
N VAL A 78 5.41 14.99 -29.55
CA VAL A 78 6.43 14.03 -29.13
C VAL A 78 7.74 14.69 -28.66
N ASP A 79 8.15 15.80 -29.28
CA ASP A 79 9.39 16.50 -28.93
C ASP A 79 9.21 17.26 -27.61
N GLN A 80 8.09 17.96 -27.45
CA GLN A 80 7.72 18.62 -26.20
C GLN A 80 7.61 17.60 -25.04
N ARG A 81 7.07 16.40 -25.29
CA ARG A 81 7.06 15.32 -24.29
C ARG A 81 8.48 14.93 -23.86
N ARG A 82 9.40 14.79 -24.82
CA ARG A 82 10.79 14.42 -24.54
C ARG A 82 11.51 15.51 -23.75
N GLU A 83 11.30 16.78 -24.09
CA GLU A 83 11.84 17.92 -23.38
C GLU A 83 11.35 17.98 -21.93
N VAL A 84 10.05 17.80 -21.71
CA VAL A 84 9.46 17.79 -20.36
C VAL A 84 9.98 16.62 -19.54
N VAL A 85 10.09 15.42 -20.13
CA VAL A 85 10.71 14.26 -19.45
C VAL A 85 12.17 14.56 -19.10
N ALA A 86 12.96 15.12 -20.02
CA ALA A 86 14.34 15.49 -19.74
C ALA A 86 14.46 16.56 -18.64
N ALA A 87 13.55 17.54 -18.62
CA ALA A 87 13.48 18.56 -17.59
C ALA A 87 13.18 17.96 -16.20
N ILE A 88 12.22 17.03 -16.11
CA ILE A 88 11.88 16.33 -14.86
C ILE A 88 13.04 15.44 -14.39
N LEU A 89 13.73 14.76 -15.31
CA LEU A 89 14.90 13.93 -14.95
C LEU A 89 16.07 14.77 -14.44
N LYS A 90 16.24 15.99 -14.98
CA LYS A 90 17.25 16.93 -14.51
C LYS A 90 16.87 17.58 -13.19
N ASP A 91 15.60 17.95 -13.04
CA ASP A 91 15.05 18.57 -11.84
C ASP A 91 13.60 18.10 -11.59
N PRO A 92 13.40 17.17 -10.63
CA PRO A 92 12.06 16.70 -10.27
C PRO A 92 11.11 17.81 -9.82
N ALA A 93 11.61 18.95 -9.34
CA ALA A 93 10.78 20.09 -8.94
C ALA A 93 10.04 20.73 -10.11
N TYR A 94 10.45 20.46 -11.36
CA TYR A 94 9.75 20.90 -12.57
C TYR A 94 8.24 20.57 -12.54
N VAL A 95 7.88 19.42 -11.97
CA VAL A 95 6.47 18.97 -11.86
C VAL A 95 5.61 19.95 -11.06
N VAL A 96 6.20 20.71 -10.13
CA VAL A 96 5.48 21.71 -9.32
C VAL A 96 4.95 22.85 -10.19
N GLY A 97 5.60 23.14 -11.32
CA GLY A 97 5.15 24.15 -12.28
C GLY A 97 3.95 23.73 -13.14
N ILE A 98 3.58 22.44 -13.15
CA ILE A 98 2.46 21.93 -13.94
C ILE A 98 1.14 22.36 -13.27
N ALA A 99 0.19 22.87 -14.06
CA ALA A 99 -1.15 23.20 -13.56
C ALA A 99 -1.79 21.99 -12.87
N GLY A 100 -2.37 22.20 -11.68
CA GLY A 100 -2.97 21.14 -10.85
C GLY A 100 -1.97 20.32 -10.02
N SER A 101 -0.66 20.60 -10.08
CA SER A 101 0.36 19.89 -9.30
C SER A 101 0.11 19.96 -7.79
N ALA A 102 -0.27 21.15 -7.27
CA ALA A 102 -0.50 21.38 -5.85
C ALA A 102 -1.74 20.64 -5.33
N SER A 103 -2.83 20.61 -6.11
CA SER A 103 -4.05 19.90 -5.74
C SER A 103 -3.87 18.39 -5.81
N ALA A 104 -3.20 17.88 -6.85
CA ALA A 104 -2.83 16.47 -6.95
C ALA A 104 -1.91 16.03 -5.79
N ALA A 105 -0.93 16.86 -5.43
CA ALA A 105 -0.09 16.62 -4.26
C ALA A 105 -0.91 16.59 -2.95
N GLY A 106 -1.95 17.42 -2.84
CA GLY A 106 -2.92 17.37 -1.74
C GLY A 106 -3.66 16.04 -1.68
N LEU A 107 -4.17 15.54 -2.81
CA LEU A 107 -4.83 14.23 -2.88
C LEU A 107 -3.89 13.10 -2.46
N VAL A 108 -2.65 13.11 -2.96
CA VAL A 108 -1.63 12.11 -2.60
C VAL A 108 -1.33 12.13 -1.10
N LYS A 109 -1.11 13.31 -0.52
CA LYS A 109 -0.87 13.47 0.92
C LYS A 109 -2.03 12.94 1.74
N ASN A 110 -3.27 13.23 1.33
CA ASN A 110 -4.46 12.76 2.05
C ASN A 110 -4.60 11.23 1.96
N ALA A 111 -4.40 10.64 0.78
CA ALA A 111 -4.51 9.20 0.59
C ALA A 111 -3.47 8.42 1.40
N LEU A 112 -2.18 8.75 1.23
CA LEU A 112 -1.09 8.09 1.96
C LEU A 112 -1.15 8.39 3.47
N GLY A 113 -1.59 9.60 3.84
CA GLY A 113 -1.78 9.99 5.24
C GLY A 113 -2.88 9.18 5.93
N ALA A 114 -4.02 8.97 5.25
CA ALA A 114 -5.11 8.16 5.78
C ALA A 114 -4.70 6.68 5.97
N GLU A 115 -4.02 6.09 4.99
CA GLU A 115 -3.52 4.72 5.09
C GLU A 115 -2.45 4.57 6.18
N GLY A 116 -1.53 5.53 6.28
CA GLY A 116 -0.53 5.57 7.33
C GLY A 116 -1.15 5.71 8.72
N GLN A 117 -2.19 6.54 8.87
CA GLN A 117 -2.93 6.69 10.12
C GLN A 117 -3.65 5.39 10.50
N GLN A 118 -4.30 4.73 9.54
CA GLN A 118 -4.97 3.46 9.79
C GLN A 118 -3.99 2.36 10.26
N LEU A 119 -2.83 2.24 9.58
CA LEU A 119 -1.77 1.33 9.99
C LEU A 119 -1.25 1.67 11.39
N TYR A 120 -1.03 2.95 11.68
CA TYR A 120 -0.57 3.41 12.98
C TYR A 120 -1.55 3.05 14.11
N ASP A 121 -2.84 3.27 13.89
CA ASP A 121 -3.88 2.94 14.87
C ASP A 121 -4.03 1.43 15.09
N ALA A 122 -3.95 0.63 14.01
CA ALA A 122 -3.90 -0.83 14.11
C ALA A 122 -2.67 -1.29 14.92
N GLY A 123 -1.50 -0.71 14.65
CA GLY A 123 -0.27 -0.99 15.40
C GLY A 123 -0.38 -0.63 16.89
N LYS A 124 -1.01 0.50 17.22
CA LYS A 124 -1.30 0.87 18.62
C LYS A 124 -2.23 -0.13 19.29
N ALA A 125 -3.27 -0.59 18.60
CA ALA A 125 -4.20 -1.56 19.13
C ALA A 125 -3.52 -2.92 19.39
N VAL A 126 -2.67 -3.39 18.47
CA VAL A 126 -1.85 -4.60 18.65
C VAL A 126 -0.90 -4.44 19.84
N LYS A 127 -0.24 -3.28 19.97
CA LYS A 127 0.63 -2.99 21.12
C LYS A 127 -0.13 -3.01 22.44
N GLN A 128 -1.34 -2.42 22.49
CA GLN A 128 -2.17 -2.46 23.69
C GLN A 128 -2.55 -3.89 24.05
N SER A 129 -3.01 -4.68 23.07
CA SER A 129 -3.36 -6.08 23.27
C SER A 129 -2.19 -6.90 23.81
N ALA A 130 -0.96 -6.66 23.32
CA ALA A 130 0.24 -7.31 23.87
C ALA A 130 0.39 -7.08 25.38
N TYR A 131 0.12 -5.87 25.88
CA TYR A 131 0.12 -5.58 27.33
C TYR A 131 -1.01 -6.28 28.08
N ASP A 132 -2.17 -6.43 27.45
CA ASP A 132 -3.35 -7.07 28.06
C ASP A 132 -3.15 -8.59 28.17
N ILE A 133 -2.59 -9.21 27.12
CA ILE A 133 -2.40 -10.66 27.07
C ILE A 133 -1.14 -11.15 27.79
N GLN A 134 -0.15 -10.30 28.08
CA GLN A 134 1.14 -10.75 28.66
C GLN A 134 1.00 -11.52 29.99
N LYS A 135 -0.11 -11.31 30.72
CA LYS A 135 -0.40 -11.96 32.00
C LYS A 135 -1.14 -13.29 31.85
N GLN A 136 -1.60 -13.63 30.64
CA GLN A 136 -2.34 -14.86 30.39
C GLN A 136 -1.46 -16.09 30.63
N LYS A 137 -2.07 -17.23 30.99
CA LYS A 137 -1.30 -18.45 31.25
C LYS A 137 -0.61 -18.95 29.98
N TRP A 138 -1.32 -18.93 28.86
CA TRP A 138 -0.81 -19.38 27.55
C TRP A 138 0.27 -18.45 26.98
N SER A 139 0.28 -17.16 27.33
CA SER A 139 1.27 -16.20 26.82
C SER A 139 2.66 -16.38 27.43
N LYS A 140 2.76 -17.16 28.51
CA LYS A 140 4.01 -17.49 29.19
C LYS A 140 4.59 -18.83 28.74
N SER A 141 3.85 -19.58 27.91
CA SER A 141 4.32 -20.85 27.36
C SER A 141 5.42 -20.60 26.33
N ASP A 142 6.30 -21.59 26.16
CA ASP A 142 7.36 -21.50 25.15
C ASP A 142 6.78 -21.43 23.74
N VAL A 143 7.39 -20.59 22.90
CA VAL A 143 7.04 -20.48 21.49
C VAL A 143 7.64 -21.68 20.74
N VAL A 144 6.78 -22.64 20.41
CA VAL A 144 7.15 -23.82 19.63
C VAL A 144 7.71 -23.41 18.27
N ASN A 145 8.82 -24.03 17.86
CA ASN A 145 9.48 -23.83 16.57
C ASN A 145 9.89 -22.37 16.28
N ARG A 146 10.38 -21.64 17.31
CA ARG A 146 10.80 -20.23 17.20
C ARG A 146 11.73 -19.96 16.02
N ASP A 147 12.75 -20.81 15.80
CA ASP A 147 13.72 -20.61 14.73
C ASP A 147 13.09 -20.77 13.34
N LEU A 148 12.19 -21.75 13.18
CA LEU A 148 11.43 -21.93 11.95
C LEU A 148 10.52 -20.72 11.69
N ARG A 149 9.81 -20.23 12.72
CA ARG A 149 8.95 -19.03 12.60
C ARG A 149 9.76 -17.80 12.20
N LEU A 150 10.95 -17.62 12.77
CA LEU A 150 11.86 -16.52 12.40
C LEU A 150 12.36 -16.65 10.97
N SER A 151 12.77 -17.86 10.56
CA SER A 151 13.19 -18.13 9.18
C SER A 151 12.05 -17.85 8.18
N GLN A 152 10.83 -18.28 8.50
CA GLN A 152 9.64 -18.00 7.69
C GLN A 152 9.38 -16.50 7.56
N ALA A 153 9.41 -15.74 8.66
CA ALA A 153 9.23 -14.28 8.63
C ALA A 153 10.29 -13.59 7.76
N LYS A 154 11.55 -14.01 7.85
CA LYS A 154 12.63 -13.51 6.98
C LYS A 154 12.36 -13.81 5.52
N ASN A 155 11.97 -15.04 5.19
CA ASN A 155 11.67 -15.44 3.82
C ASN A 155 10.47 -14.66 3.25
N LEU A 156 9.42 -14.46 4.05
CA LEU A 156 8.25 -13.65 3.67
C LEU A 156 8.66 -12.21 3.37
N SER A 157 9.51 -11.60 4.21
CA SER A 157 9.99 -10.23 4.01
C SER A 157 10.95 -10.06 2.83
N ALA A 158 11.46 -11.17 2.28
CA ALA A 158 12.32 -11.17 1.10
C ALA A 158 11.56 -11.50 -0.19
N THR A 159 10.29 -11.89 -0.08
CA THR A 159 9.46 -12.36 -1.21
C THR A 159 8.50 -11.25 -1.63
N PRO A 160 8.57 -10.79 -2.90
CA PRO A 160 7.58 -9.86 -3.44
C PRO A 160 6.17 -10.45 -3.38
N VAL A 161 5.21 -9.63 -2.95
CA VAL A 161 3.78 -9.99 -2.91
C VAL A 161 3.12 -9.54 -4.20
N VAL A 162 2.18 -10.33 -4.71
CA VAL A 162 1.31 -9.93 -5.82
C VAL A 162 0.01 -9.38 -5.23
N GLY A 163 -0.45 -8.24 -5.74
CA GLY A 163 -1.72 -7.66 -5.32
C GLY A 163 -2.91 -8.53 -5.73
N ASP A 164 -4.08 -8.19 -5.20
CA ASP A 164 -5.32 -8.86 -5.57
C ASP A 164 -5.77 -8.46 -7.00
N LEU A 165 -6.42 -9.38 -7.72
CA LEU A 165 -6.88 -9.15 -9.09
C LEU A 165 -8.00 -8.11 -9.15
N ALA A 166 -8.94 -8.13 -8.21
CA ALA A 166 -10.02 -7.16 -8.18
C ALA A 166 -9.47 -5.76 -7.85
N GLU A 167 -8.50 -5.69 -6.95
CA GLU A 167 -7.81 -4.44 -6.63
C GLU A 167 -7.00 -3.91 -7.82
N THR A 168 -6.29 -4.79 -8.53
CA THR A 168 -5.55 -4.42 -9.75
C THR A 168 -6.49 -3.84 -10.81
N ALA A 169 -7.66 -4.47 -11.03
CA ALA A 169 -8.67 -3.99 -11.96
C ALA A 169 -9.26 -2.62 -11.54
N ARG A 170 -9.53 -2.43 -10.24
CA ARG A 170 -9.99 -1.15 -9.68
C ARG A 170 -8.95 -0.04 -9.93
N LEU A 171 -7.69 -0.29 -9.61
CA LEU A 171 -6.60 0.67 -9.80
C LEU A 171 -6.37 0.98 -11.29
N GLN A 172 -6.57 0.02 -12.17
CA GLN A 172 -6.55 0.23 -13.61
C GLN A 172 -7.69 1.16 -14.08
N GLN A 173 -8.92 0.96 -13.59
CA GLN A 173 -10.04 1.85 -13.91
C GLN A 173 -9.81 3.27 -13.40
N ALA A 174 -9.25 3.40 -12.19
CA ALA A 174 -8.87 4.69 -11.62
C ALA A 174 -7.78 5.40 -12.44
N ALA A 175 -6.74 4.68 -12.84
CA ALA A 175 -5.66 5.20 -13.68
C ALA A 175 -6.15 5.74 -15.04
N LEU A 176 -7.23 5.18 -15.57
CA LEU A 176 -7.85 5.62 -16.83
C LEU A 176 -8.83 6.78 -16.64
N GLY A 177 -9.12 7.18 -15.40
CA GLY A 177 -10.17 8.14 -15.07
C GLY A 177 -11.59 7.61 -15.33
N ALA A 178 -11.75 6.29 -15.48
CA ALA A 178 -13.03 5.64 -15.74
C ALA A 178 -13.89 5.49 -14.48
N ALA A 179 -13.24 5.43 -13.31
CA ALA A 179 -13.90 5.42 -12.01
C ALA A 179 -13.03 6.17 -10.99
N PRO A 180 -13.60 6.97 -10.07
CA PRO A 180 -12.83 7.53 -8.99
C PRO A 180 -12.31 6.42 -8.08
N LEU A 181 -11.16 6.64 -7.44
CA LEU A 181 -10.80 5.88 -6.24
C LEU A 181 -11.87 6.16 -5.18
N GLY A 182 -12.88 5.29 -5.08
CA GLY A 182 -13.88 5.34 -4.00
C GLY A 182 -13.21 5.09 -2.64
N SER A 183 -14.01 5.03 -1.57
CA SER A 183 -13.53 4.59 -0.26
C SER A 183 -12.78 3.25 -0.36
N PRO A 184 -11.77 2.98 0.50
CA PRO A 184 -10.99 1.75 0.45
C PRO A 184 -11.91 0.51 0.42
N PRO A 185 -11.52 -0.58 -0.27
CA PRO A 185 -12.33 -1.77 -0.38
C PRO A 185 -12.73 -2.28 1.00
N SER A 186 -13.93 -2.87 1.08
CA SER A 186 -14.43 -3.54 2.28
C SER A 186 -13.35 -4.43 2.87
N ARG A 187 -13.09 -4.25 4.18
CA ARG A 187 -12.07 -4.95 4.97
C ARG A 187 -12.00 -6.43 4.57
N PRO A 188 -10.81 -6.98 4.25
CA PRO A 188 -10.70 -8.40 3.93
C PRO A 188 -11.31 -9.24 5.07
N PRO A 189 -11.99 -10.36 4.76
CA PRO A 189 -12.59 -11.21 5.78
C PRO A 189 -11.51 -11.65 6.79
N ARG A 190 -11.92 -11.78 8.06
CA ARG A 190 -11.06 -12.26 9.14
C ARG A 190 -10.38 -13.56 8.67
N PRO A 191 -9.05 -13.72 8.84
CA PRO A 191 -8.41 -15.01 8.57
C PRO A 191 -9.11 -16.10 9.39
N THR A 192 -9.86 -16.97 8.73
CA THR A 192 -10.66 -18.01 9.39
C THR A 192 -9.75 -19.09 9.97
N ALA A 193 -10.07 -19.56 11.17
CA ALA A 193 -9.44 -20.76 11.72
C ALA A 193 -9.90 -22.00 10.93
N PRO A 194 -9.00 -22.92 10.52
CA PRO A 194 -9.42 -24.27 10.21
C PRO A 194 -9.85 -24.98 11.50
N SER A 195 -10.90 -25.79 11.41
CA SER A 195 -11.43 -26.64 12.47
C SER A 195 -10.46 -27.73 12.90
#